data_AF-M2PBX7-F1
#
_entry.id   AF-M2PBX7-F1
#
_cell.length_a   1.000
_cell.length_b   1.000
_cell.length_c   1.000
_cell.angle_alpha   90.00
_cell.angle_beta   90.00
_cell.angle_gamma   90.00
#
_symmetry.space_group_name_H-M   'P 1'
#
loop_
_entity.id
_entity.type
_entity.pdbx_description
1 polymer ?
#
loop_
_entity_poly.entity_id
_entity_poly.type
_entity_poly.pdbx_seq_one_letter_code
_entity_poly.pdbx_strand_id
1 'polypeptide(L)' 'MKIGQLCIFRLSSAAEFPYGSNEAGSRYQGQRGPTPSRAYKNFHRVDTWR' A
#
# COMPACT_ATOMS: atom_id res chain seq x y z
N MET A 1 19.33 14.72 11.74
CA MET A 1 18.23 14.97 12.70
C MET A 1 17.37 13.71 12.85
N LYS A 2 16.73 13.48 13.99
CA LYS A 2 15.69 12.46 14.13
C LYS A 2 14.38 13.03 13.58
N ILE A 3 13.67 12.28 12.73
CA ILE A 3 12.48 12.77 12.00
C ILE A 3 11.22 11.91 12.22
N GLY A 4 11.33 10.82 12.99
CA GLY A 4 10.21 9.96 13.29
C GLY A 4 10.61 8.70 14.05
N GLN A 5 9.59 7.91 14.38
CA GLN A 5 9.67 6.61 15.05
C GLN A 5 8.55 5.70 14.53
N LEU A 6 8.71 4.39 14.66
CA LEU A 6 7.69 3.40 14.29
C LEU A 6 7.05 2.81 15.55
N CYS A 7 5.73 2.70 15.54
CA CYS A 7 4.98 1.92 16.52
C CYS A 7 4.36 0.72 15.79
N ILE A 8 4.48 -0.48 16.35
CA ILE A 8 4.04 -1.72 15.70
C ILE A 8 2.87 -2.32 16.50
N PHE A 9 1.83 -2.78 15.79
CA PHE A 9 0.66 -3.43 16.36
C PHE A 9 0.54 -4.85 15.84
N ARG A 10 0.06 -5.76 16.69
CA ARG A 10 -0.17 -7.16 16.32
C ARG A 10 -1.52 -7.30 15.63
N LEU A 11 -1.54 -7.98 14.49
CA LEU A 11 -2.78 -8.40 13.83
C LEU A 11 -3.42 -9.57 14.60
N SER A 12 -4.75 -9.72 14.49
CA SER A 12 -5.47 -10.86 15.08
C SER A 12 -5.00 -12.21 14.53
N SER A 13 -4.56 -12.26 13.28
CA SER A 13 -3.97 -13.40 12.58
C SER A 13 -2.94 -12.94 11.54
N ALA A 14 -2.26 -13.89 10.88
CA ALA A 14 -1.49 -13.56 9.68
C ALA A 14 -2.42 -12.99 8.58
N ALA A 15 -1.92 -12.04 7.79
CA ALA A 15 -2.64 -11.52 6.63
C ALA A 15 -2.64 -12.59 5.52
N GLU A 16 -3.81 -12.85 4.93
CA GLU A 16 -3.98 -13.83 3.84
C GLU A 16 -3.22 -13.39 2.58
N PHE A 17 -3.35 -12.12 2.18
CA PHE A 17 -2.65 -11.51 1.06
C PHE A 17 -1.78 -10.34 1.56
N PRO A 18 -0.56 -10.59 2.04
CA PRO A 18 0.30 -9.54 2.57
C PRO A 18 0.73 -8.53 1.49
N TYR A 19 1.21 -7.36 1.90
CA TYR A 19 1.74 -6.36 0.96
C TYR A 19 2.89 -6.96 0.13
N GLY A 20 2.87 -6.72 -1.18
CA GLY A 20 3.77 -7.34 -2.15
C GLY A 20 3.24 -8.61 -2.82
N SER A 21 2.15 -9.20 -2.32
CA SER A 21 1.42 -10.26 -3.04
C SER A 21 0.76 -9.74 -4.31
N ASN A 22 0.47 -10.64 -5.24
CA ASN A 22 -0.18 -10.31 -6.51
C ASN A 22 -1.62 -9.82 -6.28
N GLU A 23 -2.34 -10.48 -5.38
CA GLU A 23 -3.74 -10.21 -5.00
C GLU A 23 -3.88 -8.84 -4.35
N ALA A 24 -2.91 -8.43 -3.52
CA ALA A 24 -2.90 -7.12 -2.87
C ALA A 24 -2.71 -5.95 -3.86
N GLY A 25 -2.33 -6.20 -5.12
CA GLY A 25 -2.13 -5.15 -6.12
C GLY A 25 -1.10 -4.09 -5.70
N SER A 26 -0.11 -4.51 -4.91
CA SER A 26 0.81 -3.61 -4.22
C SER A 26 1.68 -2.81 -5.19
N ARG A 27 1.77 -1.50 -4.98
CA ARG A 27 2.43 -0.59 -5.94
C ARG A 27 3.88 -0.29 -5.64
N TYR A 28 4.38 -0.52 -4.42
CA TYR A 28 5.67 0.01 -3.95
C TYR A 28 6.51 -1.00 -3.14
N GLN A 29 6.28 -2.31 -3.31
CA GLN A 29 7.15 -3.33 -2.70
C GLN A 29 8.62 -3.11 -3.12
N GLY A 30 9.53 -3.06 -2.15
CA GLY A 30 10.98 -2.89 -2.40
C GLY A 30 11.46 -1.44 -2.63
N GLN A 31 10.65 -0.43 -2.31
CA GLN A 31 11.02 0.98 -2.46
C GLN A 31 12.29 1.35 -1.67
N ARG A 32 13.27 1.98 -2.34
CA ARG A 32 14.56 2.39 -1.75
C ARG A 32 14.73 3.91 -1.55
N GLY A 33 13.80 4.70 -2.08
CA GLY A 33 13.81 6.17 -2.03
C GLY A 33 12.40 6.71 -2.29
N PRO A 34 12.21 8.01 -2.50
CA PRO A 34 10.89 8.61 -2.73
C PRO A 34 10.36 8.27 -4.14
N THR A 35 9.73 7.10 -4.28
CA THR A 35 9.17 6.63 -5.55
C THR A 35 7.96 7.50 -5.92
N PRO A 36 7.90 8.04 -7.15
CA PRO A 36 6.74 8.82 -7.61
C PRO A 36 5.44 8.03 -7.56
N SER A 37 4.32 8.76 -7.49
CA SER A 37 2.98 8.16 -7.44
C SER A 37 2.71 7.24 -8.63
N ARG A 38 2.15 6.07 -8.32
CA ARG A 38 1.64 5.07 -9.27
C ARG A 38 0.12 4.94 -9.18
N ALA A 39 -0.57 5.98 -8.72
CA ALA A 39 -2.03 5.96 -8.52
C ALA A 39 -2.81 5.64 -9.81
N TYR A 40 -2.23 5.93 -10.97
CA TYR A 40 -2.80 5.62 -12.28
C TYR A 40 -2.87 4.10 -12.58
N LYS A 41 -2.06 3.26 -11.93
CA LYS A 41 -2.12 1.80 -12.12
C LYS A 41 -3.39 1.25 -11.48
N ASN A 42 -4.22 0.53 -12.24
CA ASN A 42 -5.50 -0.01 -11.77
C ASN A 42 -6.45 1.08 -11.23
N PHE A 43 -6.37 2.29 -11.79
CA PHE A 43 -7.31 3.37 -11.44
C PHE A 43 -8.69 3.06 -12.01
N HIS A 44 -9.71 3.08 -11.15
CA HIS A 44 -11.10 2.86 -11.54
C HIS A 44 -11.94 4.08 -11.16
N ARG A 45 -12.72 4.58 -12.10
CA ARG A 45 -13.68 5.66 -11.85
C ARG A 45 -15.05 5.04 -11.60
N VAL A 46 -15.56 5.21 -10.39
CA VAL A 46 -16.93 4.77 -10.06
C VAL A 46 -17.90 5.84 -10.54
N ASP A 47 -18.99 5.41 -11.15
CA ASP A 47 -20.10 6.31 -11.47
C ASP A 47 -20.92 6.59 -10.20
N THR A 48 -21.18 7.86 -9.92
CA THR A 48 -21.89 8.33 -8.73
C THR A 48 -23.23 8.99 -9.06
N TRP A 49 -23.71 8.92 -10.31
CA TRP A 49 -25.03 9.42 -10.66
C TRP A 49 -26.11 8.70 -9.83
N ARG A 50 -26.94 9.49 -9.13
CA ARG A 50 -28.15 9.09 -8.41
C ARG A 50 -29.30 9.94 -8.91
#